data_AF-A0A0G0U6Q6-F1
#
_entry.id   AF-A0A0G0U6Q6-F1
#
_cell.length_a   1.000
_cell.length_b   1.000
_cell.length_c   1.000
_cell.angle_alpha   90.00
_cell.angle_beta   90.00
_cell.angle_gamma   90.00
#
_symmetry.space_group_name_H-M   'P 1'
#
loop_
_entity.id
_entity.type
_entity.pdbx_description
1 polymer ?
#
loop_
_entity_poly.entity_id
_entity_poly.type
_entity_poly.pdbx_seq_one_letter_code
_entity_poly.pdbx_strand_id
1 'polypeptide(L)'
;MFSMKPRKFILIFLVLFIPLSIFVLFTYGGKIKDWMVLWQRKASLPPAISYEQATNPIQPSSAPALNGQPSIITSLPPSINLGVPFTPQAPFANWDEVHEEACEEASLLMVARYKKGGTIDSPSDAEQELFKLVDFENKIFGYYKDTTAEETARVGREYYGFKKTRVIYEFTVDTIKRELAAGNPIIVPAAGRELGNPYFTSPG
;
A
#
# COMPACT_ATOMS: atom_id res chain seq x y z
N MET A 1 -41.51 43.15 -14.34
CA MET A 1 -40.46 42.55 -13.48
C MET A 1 -41.13 41.53 -12.58
N PHE A 2 -41.12 40.24 -12.94
CA PHE A 2 -41.85 39.19 -12.22
C PHE A 2 -41.13 38.84 -10.91
N SER A 3 -41.64 39.34 -9.78
CA SER A 3 -41.21 38.89 -8.46
C SER A 3 -41.81 37.52 -8.18
N MET A 4 -41.03 36.45 -8.41
CA MET A 4 -41.42 35.10 -8.02
C MET A 4 -41.38 34.96 -6.50
N LYS A 5 -42.53 34.61 -5.91
CA LYS A 5 -42.64 34.36 -4.46
C LYS A 5 -41.64 33.25 -4.03
N PRO A 6 -40.94 33.40 -2.88
CA PRO A 6 -39.84 32.53 -2.46
C PRO A 6 -40.21 31.04 -2.37
N ARG A 7 -41.49 30.72 -2.10
CA ARG A 7 -42.01 29.35 -2.11
C ARG A 7 -41.92 28.65 -3.47
N LYS A 8 -42.04 29.38 -4.58
CA LYS A 8 -41.93 28.81 -5.94
C LYS A 8 -40.47 28.49 -6.31
N PHE A 9 -39.52 29.29 -5.80
CA PHE A 9 -38.09 29.01 -5.96
C PHE A 9 -37.67 27.74 -5.20
N ILE A 10 -38.14 27.58 -3.96
CA ILE A 10 -37.88 26.37 -3.17
C ILE A 10 -38.44 25.13 -3.86
N LEU A 11 -39.67 25.21 -4.40
CA LEU A 11 -40.29 24.07 -5.09
C LEU A 11 -39.53 23.68 -6.37
N ILE A 12 -39.12 24.66 -7.18
CA ILE A 12 -38.35 24.41 -8.41
C ILE A 12 -36.97 23.84 -8.08
N PHE A 13 -36.32 24.35 -7.03
CA PHE A 13 -35.05 23.82 -6.55
C PHE A 13 -35.21 22.35 -6.11
N LEU A 14 -36.20 22.02 -5.29
CA LEU A 14 -36.43 20.63 -4.86
C LEU A 14 -36.74 19.69 -6.04
N VAL A 15 -37.51 20.14 -7.03
CA VAL A 15 -37.93 19.31 -8.18
C VAL A 15 -36.81 19.11 -9.21
N LEU A 16 -35.87 20.05 -9.33
CA LEU A 16 -34.78 19.94 -10.32
C LEU A 16 -33.45 19.49 -9.69
N PHE A 17 -33.09 20.00 -8.51
CA PHE A 17 -31.80 19.68 -7.90
C PHE A 17 -31.79 18.30 -7.25
N ILE A 18 -32.86 17.87 -6.58
CA ILE A 18 -32.87 16.55 -5.93
C ILE A 18 -32.70 15.41 -6.95
N PRO A 19 -33.48 15.31 -8.05
CA PRO A 19 -33.29 14.23 -9.00
C PRO A 19 -31.97 14.35 -9.76
N LEU A 20 -31.47 15.57 -10.02
CA LEU A 20 -30.15 15.75 -10.60
C LEU A 20 -29.03 15.29 -9.65
N SER A 21 -29.12 15.61 -8.37
CA SER A 21 -28.19 15.14 -7.34
C SER A 21 -28.25 13.62 -7.18
N ILE A 22 -29.45 13.01 -7.18
CA ILE A 22 -29.62 11.55 -7.16
C ILE A 22 -29.01 10.92 -8.42
N PHE A 23 -29.25 11.50 -9.61
CA PHE A 23 -28.70 11.01 -10.86
C PHE A 23 -27.17 11.10 -10.87
N VAL A 24 -26.59 12.21 -10.40
CA VAL A 24 -25.14 12.38 -10.29
C VAL A 24 -24.55 11.40 -9.27
N LEU A 25 -25.18 11.21 -8.11
CA LEU A 25 -24.73 10.23 -7.11
C LEU A 25 -24.82 8.80 -7.64
N PHE A 26 -25.85 8.46 -8.42
CA PHE A 26 -26.00 7.13 -9.02
C PHE A 26 -24.98 6.88 -10.13
N THR A 27 -24.70 7.87 -10.97
CA THR A 27 -23.79 7.74 -12.12
C THR A 27 -22.31 7.91 -11.75
N TYR A 28 -22.00 8.69 -10.72
CA TYR A 28 -20.64 9.02 -10.29
C TYR A 28 -20.31 8.58 -8.87
N GLY A 29 -21.17 7.81 -8.20
CA GLY A 29 -21.01 7.44 -6.79
C GLY A 29 -19.66 6.81 -6.45
N GLY A 30 -19.14 5.92 -7.31
CA GLY A 30 -17.80 5.34 -7.16
C GLY A 30 -16.70 6.39 -7.22
N LYS A 31 -16.73 7.27 -8.23
CA LYS A 31 -15.73 8.35 -8.40
C LYS A 31 -15.79 9.39 -7.28
N ILE A 32 -16.97 9.67 -6.73
CA ILE A 32 -17.15 10.57 -5.59
C ILE A 32 -16.57 9.94 -4.33
N LYS A 33 -16.79 8.64 -4.11
CA LYS A 33 -16.19 7.89 -3.00
C LYS A 33 -14.66 7.91 -3.08
N ASP A 34 -14.10 7.59 -4.24
CA ASP A 34 -12.64 7.61 -4.46
C ASP A 34 -12.07 9.02 -4.23
N TRP A 35 -12.73 10.05 -4.77
CA TRP A 35 -12.31 11.44 -4.57
C TRP A 35 -12.35 11.87 -3.10
N MET A 36 -13.39 11.47 -2.35
CA MET A 36 -13.49 11.76 -0.92
C MET A 36 -12.39 11.04 -0.12
N VAL A 37 -12.10 9.77 -0.45
CA VAL A 37 -11.02 9.00 0.17
C VAL A 37 -9.67 9.67 -0.06
N LEU A 38 -9.36 10.01 -1.31
CA LEU A 38 -8.08 10.66 -1.67
C LEU A 38 -7.90 12.01 -0.97
N TRP A 39 -8.97 12.80 -0.86
CA TRP A 39 -8.93 14.07 -0.12
C TRP A 39 -8.58 13.88 1.36
N GLN A 40 -9.10 12.83 1.98
CA GLN A 40 -8.82 12.51 3.37
C GLN A 40 -7.38 11.98 3.56
N ARG A 41 -6.85 11.20 2.61
CA ARG A 41 -5.50 10.60 2.63
C ARG A 41 -4.35 11.62 2.50
N LYS A 42 -4.53 12.68 1.70
CA LYS A 42 -3.46 13.67 1.48
C LYS A 42 -2.93 14.29 2.79
N ALA A 43 -3.73 14.28 3.84
CA ALA A 43 -3.36 14.83 5.14
C ALA A 43 -2.52 13.88 6.03
N SER A 44 -2.43 12.58 5.72
CA SER A 44 -1.91 11.56 6.66
C SER A 44 -0.66 10.79 6.21
N LEU A 45 -0.13 11.04 5.00
CA LEU A 45 1.08 10.36 4.54
C LEU A 45 2.33 11.00 5.17
N PRO A 46 3.31 10.20 5.65
CA PRO A 46 4.60 10.73 6.05
C PRO A 46 5.31 11.32 4.82
N PRO A 47 6.16 12.35 5.01
CA PRO A 47 6.90 12.93 3.91
C PRO A 47 7.85 11.89 3.30
N ALA A 48 7.97 11.87 1.97
CA ALA A 48 8.97 11.07 1.28
C ALA A 48 10.38 11.56 1.66
N ILE A 49 11.29 10.62 1.94
CA ILE A 49 12.70 10.91 2.19
C ILE A 49 13.41 10.95 0.83
N SER A 50 14.20 12.00 0.59
CA SER A 50 14.94 12.15 -0.68
C SER A 50 16.08 11.15 -0.79
N TYR A 51 16.35 10.64 -1.99
CA TYR A 51 17.48 9.75 -2.27
C TYR A 51 18.84 10.35 -1.91
N GLU A 52 19.04 11.66 -2.07
CA GLU A 52 20.28 12.34 -1.64
C GLU A 52 20.47 12.35 -0.12
N GLN A 53 19.39 12.24 0.65
CA GLN A 53 19.48 12.09 2.10
C GLN A 53 19.90 10.66 2.50
N ALA A 54 19.53 9.65 1.70
CA ALA A 54 19.89 8.26 1.96
C ALA A 54 21.37 7.92 1.68
N THR A 55 22.06 8.71 0.82
CA THR A 55 23.49 8.51 0.52
C THR A 55 24.43 9.13 1.55
N ASN A 56 23.94 10.05 2.39
CA ASN A 56 24.69 10.53 3.53
C ASN A 56 24.70 9.45 4.63
N PRO A 57 25.88 9.02 5.13
CA PRO A 57 25.93 8.11 6.25
C PRO A 57 25.18 8.73 7.43
N ILE A 58 24.08 8.13 7.87
CA ILE A 58 23.44 8.49 9.13
C ILE A 58 24.47 8.23 10.22
N GLN A 59 25.03 9.31 10.76
CA GLN A 59 25.85 9.25 11.95
C GLN A 59 25.02 8.60 13.05
N PRO A 60 25.51 7.56 13.76
CA PRO A 60 24.71 6.81 14.71
C PRO A 60 24.13 7.77 15.76
N SER A 61 22.82 8.02 15.66
CA SER A 61 22.08 8.69 16.72
C SER A 61 22.11 7.76 17.91
N SER A 62 22.65 8.26 19.03
CA SER A 62 22.69 7.59 20.32
C SER A 62 21.27 7.54 20.89
N ALA A 63 20.43 6.68 20.32
CA ALA A 63 19.17 6.30 20.93
C ALA A 63 19.45 5.53 22.23
N PRO A 64 18.75 5.83 23.34
CA PRO A 64 18.91 5.09 24.59
C PRO A 64 18.58 3.60 24.36
N ALA A 65 19.49 2.73 24.78
CA ALA A 65 19.33 1.29 24.68
C ALA A 65 18.07 0.83 25.43
N LEU A 66 17.08 0.31 24.70
CA LEU A 66 15.98 -0.45 25.26
C LEU A 66 16.54 -1.81 25.72
N ASN A 67 16.74 -1.92 27.03
CA ASN A 67 17.13 -3.15 27.73
C ASN A 67 16.06 -4.24 27.53
N GLY A 68 16.42 -5.29 26.81
CA GLY A 68 15.58 -6.47 26.56
C GLY A 68 16.17 -7.31 25.44
N GLN A 69 17.31 -7.95 25.70
CA GLN A 69 18.21 -8.49 24.68
C GLN A 69 18.07 -10.01 24.53
N PRO A 70 17.69 -10.52 23.34
CA PRO A 70 18.06 -11.86 22.90
C PRO A 70 19.26 -11.79 21.94
N SER A 71 20.22 -12.70 22.16
CA SER A 71 21.45 -13.02 21.39
C SER A 71 21.92 -12.02 20.33
N ILE A 72 23.04 -11.35 20.64
CA ILE A 72 23.84 -10.63 19.65
C ILE A 72 24.33 -11.65 18.61
N ILE A 73 23.85 -11.51 17.37
CA ILE A 73 24.48 -12.12 16.21
C ILE A 73 25.83 -11.40 16.05
N THR A 74 26.92 -12.03 16.48
CA THR A 74 28.25 -11.39 16.55
C THR A 74 28.85 -11.08 15.17
N SER A 75 28.31 -11.66 14.09
CA SER A 75 28.58 -11.23 12.72
C SER A 75 27.43 -11.60 11.78
N LEU A 76 26.99 -10.63 10.97
CA LEU A 76 26.00 -10.88 9.91
C LEU A 76 26.64 -11.69 8.78
N PRO A 77 25.88 -12.54 8.07
CA PRO A 77 26.39 -13.23 6.90
C PRO A 77 26.79 -12.21 5.81
N PRO A 78 27.83 -12.52 4.99
CA PRO A 78 28.30 -11.60 3.95
C PRO A 78 27.24 -11.35 2.86
N SER A 79 26.37 -12.33 2.61
CA SER A 79 25.22 -12.21 1.74
C SER A 79 24.08 -13.10 2.25
N ILE A 80 22.85 -12.73 1.88
CA ILE A 80 21.66 -13.51 2.19
C ILE A 80 20.68 -13.42 1.03
N ASN A 81 20.00 -14.52 0.74
CA ASN A 81 18.90 -14.58 -0.21
C ASN A 81 17.77 -15.37 0.43
N LEU A 82 16.68 -14.68 0.77
CA LEU A 82 15.47 -15.34 1.26
C LEU A 82 14.73 -15.94 0.07
N GLY A 83 14.35 -17.22 0.15
CA GLY A 83 13.59 -17.92 -0.89
C GLY A 83 12.14 -17.46 -1.00
N VAL A 84 11.92 -16.16 -1.15
CA VAL A 84 10.59 -15.55 -1.34
C VAL A 84 10.11 -15.90 -2.75
N PRO A 85 8.95 -16.54 -2.92
CA PRO A 85 8.41 -16.85 -4.24
C PRO A 85 8.00 -15.56 -4.96
N PHE A 86 8.01 -15.59 -6.29
CA PHE A 86 7.74 -14.43 -7.12
C PHE A 86 6.39 -14.53 -7.84
N THR A 87 5.69 -13.40 -7.94
CA THR A 87 4.60 -13.18 -8.90
C THR A 87 4.61 -11.71 -9.36
N PRO A 88 4.29 -11.41 -10.63
CA PRO A 88 3.97 -10.05 -11.02
C PRO A 88 2.60 -9.63 -10.42
N GLN A 89 2.37 -8.32 -10.32
CA GLN A 89 1.07 -7.75 -9.93
C GLN A 89 -0.03 -8.00 -10.96
N ALA A 90 0.34 -8.31 -12.21
CA ALA A 90 -0.53 -8.77 -13.28
C ALA A 90 -0.13 -10.21 -13.68
N PRO A 91 -0.60 -11.26 -12.96
CA PRO A 91 -0.21 -12.65 -13.20
C PRO A 91 -0.35 -13.12 -14.65
N PHE A 92 -1.38 -12.64 -15.36
CA PHE A 92 -1.64 -12.94 -16.77
C PHE A 92 -1.18 -11.85 -17.75
N ALA A 93 -0.40 -10.87 -17.27
CA ALA A 93 -0.02 -9.67 -18.03
C ALA A 93 -1.22 -8.85 -18.55
N ASN A 94 -2.38 -8.98 -17.89
CA ASN A 94 -3.54 -8.12 -18.11
C ASN A 94 -3.43 -6.91 -17.17
N TRP A 95 -3.29 -5.72 -17.75
CA TRP A 95 -3.15 -4.46 -17.01
C TRP A 95 -4.48 -3.72 -17.03
N ASP A 96 -5.45 -4.27 -16.30
CA ASP A 96 -6.70 -3.56 -16.01
C ASP A 96 -6.57 -2.72 -14.74
N GLU A 97 -7.64 -2.01 -14.39
CA GLU A 97 -7.68 -1.08 -13.25
C GLU A 97 -7.26 -1.73 -11.91
N VAL A 98 -7.51 -3.03 -11.73
CA VAL A 98 -7.09 -3.74 -10.51
C VAL A 98 -5.59 -4.00 -10.56
N HIS A 99 -5.11 -4.56 -11.67
CA HIS A 99 -3.73 -4.98 -11.79
C HIS A 99 -2.74 -3.82 -11.93
N GLU A 100 -3.18 -2.64 -12.38
CA GLU A 100 -2.38 -1.41 -12.33
C GLU A 100 -2.04 -1.00 -10.89
N GLU A 101 -2.88 -1.37 -9.93
CA GLU A 101 -2.85 -0.91 -8.54
C GLU A 101 -2.45 -2.02 -7.54
N ALA A 102 -2.33 -3.28 -7.98
CA ALA A 102 -2.15 -4.44 -7.11
C ALA A 102 -0.70 -4.68 -6.59
N CYS A 103 0.13 -3.63 -6.52
CA CYS A 103 1.57 -3.81 -6.24
C CYS A 103 1.84 -4.17 -4.77
N GLU A 104 1.07 -3.61 -3.84
CA GLU A 104 1.13 -3.89 -2.42
C GLU A 104 0.63 -5.31 -2.12
N GLU A 105 -0.47 -5.73 -2.76
CA GLU A 105 -1.08 -7.05 -2.63
C GLU A 105 -0.16 -8.14 -3.15
N ALA A 106 0.47 -7.92 -4.32
CA ALA A 106 1.44 -8.85 -4.88
C ALA A 106 2.65 -9.01 -3.95
N SER A 107 3.18 -7.89 -3.44
CA SER A 107 4.29 -7.89 -2.47
C SER A 107 3.94 -8.63 -1.19
N LEU A 108 2.73 -8.39 -0.66
CA LEU A 108 2.25 -9.01 0.56
C LEU A 108 1.98 -10.51 0.37
N LEU A 109 1.44 -10.93 -0.78
CA LEU A 109 1.26 -12.32 -1.17
C LEU A 109 2.61 -13.06 -1.20
N MET A 110 3.62 -12.50 -1.86
CA MET A 110 4.97 -13.10 -1.92
C MET A 110 5.53 -13.34 -0.51
N VAL A 111 5.45 -12.32 0.36
CA VAL A 111 5.86 -12.43 1.76
C VAL A 111 5.04 -13.47 2.53
N ALA A 112 3.73 -13.51 2.30
CA ALA A 112 2.84 -14.43 2.99
C ALA A 112 3.14 -15.89 2.64
N ARG A 113 3.41 -16.18 1.36
CA ARG A 113 3.79 -17.52 0.91
C ARG A 113 5.13 -17.94 1.52
N TYR A 114 6.13 -17.06 1.50
CA TYR A 114 7.41 -17.31 2.17
C TYR A 114 7.23 -17.62 3.65
N LYS A 115 6.50 -16.79 4.41
CA LYS A 115 6.28 -16.96 5.85
C LYS A 115 5.54 -18.26 6.19
N LYS A 116 4.68 -18.74 5.29
CA LYS A 116 3.93 -19.99 5.42
C LYS A 116 4.68 -21.21 4.86
N GLY A 117 5.90 -21.03 4.34
CA GLY A 117 6.69 -22.10 3.73
C GLY A 117 6.11 -22.64 2.41
N GLY A 118 5.28 -21.84 1.73
CA GLY A 118 4.62 -22.22 0.48
C GLY A 118 5.23 -21.55 -0.76
N THR A 119 4.72 -21.96 -1.92
CA THR A 119 5.04 -21.43 -3.25
C THR A 119 3.88 -20.62 -3.81
N ILE A 120 4.10 -19.98 -4.97
CA ILE A 120 3.05 -19.48 -5.84
C ILE A 120 3.02 -20.43 -7.03
N ASP A 121 1.97 -21.24 -7.12
CA ASP A 121 1.99 -22.44 -7.95
C ASP A 121 1.68 -22.16 -9.42
N SER A 122 0.95 -21.07 -9.69
CA SER A 122 0.56 -20.65 -11.02
C SER A 122 0.11 -19.19 -11.05
N PRO A 123 0.01 -18.57 -12.25
CA PRO A 123 -0.65 -17.27 -12.38
C PRO A 123 -2.07 -17.24 -11.80
N SER A 124 -2.83 -18.34 -11.91
CA SER A 124 -4.18 -18.40 -11.35
C SER A 124 -4.21 -18.43 -9.81
N ASP A 125 -3.21 -19.03 -9.16
CA ASP A 125 -3.10 -19.01 -7.70
C ASP A 125 -2.81 -17.57 -7.22
N ALA A 126 -1.92 -16.87 -7.90
CA ALA A 126 -1.64 -15.47 -7.61
C ALA A 126 -2.88 -14.59 -7.83
N GLU A 127 -3.51 -14.68 -9.00
CA GLU A 127 -4.70 -13.92 -9.38
C GLU A 127 -5.82 -14.03 -8.33
N GLN A 128 -6.15 -15.26 -7.94
CA GLN A 128 -7.21 -15.51 -6.97
C GLN A 128 -6.90 -14.89 -5.60
N GLU A 129 -5.64 -14.88 -5.20
CA GLU A 129 -5.25 -14.31 -3.91
C GLU A 129 -5.19 -12.78 -3.96
N LEU A 130 -4.76 -12.18 -5.09
CA LEU A 130 -4.84 -10.74 -5.32
C LEU A 130 -6.27 -10.23 -5.20
N PHE A 131 -7.24 -10.86 -5.88
CA PHE A 131 -8.64 -10.47 -5.78
C PHE A 131 -9.21 -10.58 -4.35
N LYS A 132 -8.80 -11.59 -3.58
CA LYS A 132 -9.23 -11.69 -2.18
C LYS A 132 -8.67 -10.57 -1.30
N LEU A 133 -7.43 -10.15 -1.55
CA LEU A 133 -6.82 -9.03 -0.85
C LEU A 133 -7.54 -7.72 -1.20
N VAL A 134 -7.78 -7.48 -2.50
CA VAL A 134 -8.55 -6.33 -2.99
C VAL A 134 -9.96 -6.30 -2.37
N ASP A 135 -10.68 -7.42 -2.33
CA ASP A 135 -11.98 -7.51 -1.68
C ASP A 135 -11.91 -7.22 -0.19
N PHE A 136 -10.87 -7.71 0.48
CA PHE A 136 -10.65 -7.48 1.90
C PHE A 136 -10.37 -6.01 2.21
N GLU A 137 -9.49 -5.36 1.44
CA GLU A 137 -9.16 -3.96 1.55
C GLU A 137 -10.38 -3.07 1.27
N ASN A 138 -11.13 -3.36 0.21
CA ASN A 138 -12.40 -2.68 -0.06
C ASN A 138 -13.38 -2.79 1.10
N LYS A 139 -13.39 -3.91 1.84
CA LYS A 139 -14.24 -4.09 3.01
C LYS A 139 -13.78 -3.29 4.22
N ILE A 140 -12.47 -3.20 4.48
CA ILE A 140 -11.95 -2.58 5.71
C ILE A 140 -11.56 -1.10 5.56
N PHE A 141 -11.21 -0.67 4.34
CA PHE A 141 -10.82 0.70 4.00
C PHE A 141 -11.87 1.39 3.13
N GLY A 142 -12.63 0.63 2.35
CA GLY A 142 -13.51 1.18 1.32
C GLY A 142 -12.81 1.39 -0.03
N TYR A 143 -11.53 1.04 -0.15
CA TYR A 143 -10.70 1.12 -1.35
C TYR A 143 -9.53 0.12 -1.23
N TYR A 144 -8.79 -0.08 -2.32
CA TYR A 144 -7.56 -0.89 -2.37
C TYR A 144 -6.38 -0.13 -3.01
N LYS A 145 -6.67 0.84 -3.88
CA LYS A 145 -5.67 1.62 -4.63
C LYS A 145 -4.66 2.33 -3.74
N ASP A 146 -3.38 2.22 -4.12
CA ASP A 146 -2.21 2.81 -3.48
C ASP A 146 -2.18 2.61 -1.94
N THR A 147 -2.37 1.40 -1.40
CA THR A 147 -2.37 1.28 0.08
C THR A 147 -1.07 1.79 0.71
N THR A 148 -1.17 2.52 1.81
CA THR A 148 0.02 3.00 2.52
C THR A 148 0.77 1.84 3.16
N ALA A 149 2.07 2.02 3.48
CA ALA A 149 2.86 1.03 4.20
C ALA A 149 2.15 0.48 5.47
N GLU A 150 1.44 1.36 6.20
CA GLU A 150 0.70 0.97 7.41
C GLU A 150 -0.62 0.25 7.09
N GLU A 151 -1.29 0.60 6.00
CA GLU A 151 -2.47 -0.13 5.52
C GLU A 151 -2.09 -1.51 5.01
N THR A 152 -1.05 -1.64 4.19
CA THR A 152 -0.50 -2.93 3.76
C THR A 152 -0.08 -3.78 4.97
N ALA A 153 0.58 -3.17 5.96
CA ALA A 153 0.95 -3.85 7.20
C ALA A 153 -0.28 -4.31 7.99
N ARG A 154 -1.35 -3.52 8.02
CA ARG A 154 -2.63 -3.86 8.64
C ARG A 154 -3.29 -5.04 7.94
N VAL A 155 -3.28 -5.08 6.60
CA VAL A 155 -3.76 -6.24 5.83
C VAL A 155 -2.95 -7.49 6.20
N GLY A 156 -1.62 -7.39 6.28
CA GLY A 156 -0.77 -8.50 6.76
C GLY A 156 -1.16 -8.99 8.17
N ARG A 157 -1.51 -8.09 9.09
CA ARG A 157 -1.93 -8.43 10.46
C ARG A 157 -3.34 -9.02 10.53
N GLU A 158 -4.28 -8.50 9.76
CA GLU A 158 -5.70 -8.86 9.85
C GLU A 158 -6.07 -10.01 8.92
N TYR A 159 -5.67 -9.96 7.66
CA TYR A 159 -5.98 -11.00 6.66
C TYR A 159 -5.07 -12.24 6.84
N TYR A 160 -3.75 -12.04 6.93
CA TYR A 160 -2.80 -13.16 7.08
C TYR A 160 -2.48 -13.54 8.54
N GLY A 161 -2.91 -12.74 9.52
CA GLY A 161 -2.69 -13.02 10.93
C GLY A 161 -1.24 -12.77 11.39
N PHE A 162 -0.42 -12.07 10.61
CA PHE A 162 0.98 -11.78 10.96
C PHE A 162 1.08 -10.66 12.00
N LYS A 163 0.69 -10.93 13.26
CA LYS A 163 0.56 -9.93 14.33
C LYS A 163 1.83 -9.13 14.64
N LYS A 164 3.00 -9.62 14.22
CA LYS A 164 4.31 -8.95 14.41
C LYS A 164 4.72 -8.04 13.25
N THR A 165 3.90 -7.89 12.20
CA THR A 165 4.18 -6.96 11.10
C THR A 165 4.19 -5.52 11.62
N ARG A 166 5.27 -4.81 11.33
CA ARG A 166 5.52 -3.43 11.75
C ARG A 166 6.01 -2.59 10.58
N VAL A 167 5.65 -1.31 10.58
CA VAL A 167 6.22 -0.31 9.69
C VAL A 167 7.36 0.39 10.43
N ILE A 168 8.47 0.59 9.73
CA ILE A 168 9.63 1.32 10.23
C ILE A 168 9.91 2.43 9.21
N TYR A 169 9.74 3.68 9.61
CA TYR A 169 9.98 4.84 8.74
C TYR A 169 11.46 5.25 8.75
N GLU A 170 12.05 5.30 9.94
CA GLU A 170 13.47 5.64 10.14
C GLU A 170 14.30 4.36 10.24
N PHE A 171 14.73 3.82 9.10
CA PHE A 171 15.58 2.62 9.05
C PHE A 171 16.96 2.93 8.49
N THR A 172 17.93 2.10 8.87
CA THR A 172 19.29 2.12 8.32
C THR A 172 19.55 0.87 7.48
N VAL A 173 20.60 0.88 6.65
CA VAL A 173 21.06 -0.32 5.93
C VAL A 173 21.32 -1.49 6.90
N ASP A 174 21.88 -1.20 8.07
CA ASP A 174 22.12 -2.21 9.10
C ASP A 174 20.83 -2.79 9.69
N THR A 175 19.77 -1.97 9.81
CA THR A 175 18.42 -2.44 10.19
C THR A 175 17.91 -3.48 9.20
N ILE A 176 17.97 -3.18 7.90
CA ILE A 176 17.55 -4.09 6.82
C ILE A 176 18.36 -5.39 6.88
N LYS A 177 19.70 -5.30 6.98
CA LYS A 177 20.57 -6.48 6.99
C LYS A 177 20.27 -7.40 8.18
N ARG A 178 20.03 -6.84 9.37
CA ARG A 178 19.67 -7.62 10.57
C ARG A 178 18.33 -8.32 10.43
N GLU A 179 17.32 -7.65 9.88
CA GLU A 179 16.00 -8.25 9.62
C GLU A 179 16.10 -9.40 8.62
N LEU A 180 16.80 -9.19 7.50
CA LEU A 180 17.03 -10.25 6.51
C LEU A 180 17.79 -11.43 7.13
N ALA A 181 18.86 -11.17 7.89
CA ALA A 181 19.62 -12.20 8.59
C ALA A 181 18.80 -12.99 9.62
N ALA A 182 17.75 -12.38 10.18
CA ALA A 182 16.77 -13.03 11.05
C ALA A 182 15.70 -13.82 10.27
N GLY A 183 15.76 -13.86 8.93
CA GLY A 183 14.77 -14.52 8.08
C GLY A 183 13.46 -13.73 7.96
N ASN A 184 13.48 -12.43 8.23
CA ASN A 184 12.30 -11.58 8.06
C ASN A 184 12.33 -10.93 6.67
N PRO A 185 11.37 -11.22 5.79
CA PRO A 185 11.25 -10.50 4.53
C PRO A 185 10.78 -9.07 4.78
N ILE A 186 11.18 -8.16 3.90
CA ILE A 186 10.92 -6.72 4.01
C ILE A 186 10.22 -6.27 2.73
N ILE A 187 9.11 -5.53 2.87
CA ILE A 187 8.46 -4.81 1.77
C ILE A 187 8.90 -3.36 1.89
N VAL A 188 9.38 -2.79 0.78
CA VAL A 188 9.85 -1.39 0.72
C VAL A 188 9.01 -0.66 -0.31
N PRO A 189 8.05 0.18 0.11
CA PRO A 189 7.38 1.11 -0.80
C PRO A 189 8.40 2.08 -1.36
N ALA A 190 8.39 2.27 -2.68
CA ALA A 190 9.33 3.17 -3.33
C ALA A 190 8.68 3.87 -4.53
N ALA A 191 8.99 5.16 -4.69
CA ALA A 191 8.75 5.86 -5.93
C ALA A 191 9.81 5.42 -6.96
N GLY A 192 9.51 4.39 -7.75
CA GLY A 192 10.49 3.71 -8.60
C GLY A 192 11.33 4.67 -9.45
N ARG A 193 10.70 5.65 -10.09
CA ARG A 193 11.37 6.65 -10.93
C ARG A 193 12.35 7.54 -10.18
N GLU A 194 12.15 7.78 -8.88
CA GLU A 194 13.04 8.59 -8.04
C GLU A 194 14.28 7.81 -7.58
N LEU A 195 14.30 6.48 -7.75
CA LEU A 195 15.46 5.65 -7.41
C LEU A 195 16.60 5.75 -8.43
N GLY A 196 16.41 6.45 -9.55
CA GLY A 196 17.41 6.54 -10.62
C GLY A 196 17.72 5.20 -11.29
N ASN A 197 16.82 4.21 -11.15
CA ASN A 197 16.97 2.90 -11.77
C ASN A 197 16.61 2.98 -13.26
N PRO A 198 17.52 2.65 -14.19
CA PRO A 198 17.26 2.73 -15.63
C PRO A 198 16.16 1.77 -16.12
N TYR A 199 15.75 0.80 -15.30
CA TYR A 199 14.67 -0.13 -15.62
C TYR A 199 13.27 0.34 -15.20
N PHE A 200 13.14 1.46 -14.46
CA PHE A 200 11.85 2.07 -14.14
C PHE A 200 11.57 3.21 -15.14
N THR A 201 10.75 2.93 -16.15
CA THR A 201 10.55 3.78 -17.33
C THR A 201 9.09 4.18 -17.49
N SER A 202 8.83 5.43 -17.90
CA SER A 202 7.44 5.92 -18.05
C SER A 202 6.55 4.94 -18.85
N PRO A 203 5.30 4.69 -18.41
CA PRO A 203 4.60 5.36 -17.31
C PRO A 203 4.95 4.85 -15.89
N GLY A 204 5.75 3.79 -15.75
CA GLY A 204 6.19 3.18 -14.48
C GLY A 204 7.64 2.70 -14.52
#